data_AF-A0A538IJ69-F1
#
_entry.id   AF-A0A538IJ69-F1
#
_cell.length_a   1.000
_cell.length_b   1.000
_cell.length_c   1.000
_cell.angle_alpha   90.00
_cell.angle_beta   90.00
_cell.angle_gamma   90.00
#
_symmetry.space_group_name_H-M   'P 1'
#
loop_
_entity.id
_entity.type
_entity.pdbx_description
1 polymer ?
#
loop_
_entity_poly.entity_id
_entity_poly.type
_entity_poly.pdbx_seq_one_letter_code
_entity_poly.pdbx_strand_id
1 'polypeptide(L)'
;MRRDRGTWTAVAAAAVLLGISFYALMRWLERGQLSDVPVYVHYAGLVRGGAVPYRDFRFEYPPAALPALLLPAYMSWSYATSFAVLMGTCGAGCIAAAASALRAVGASAARRRAGLLAIGVSPVVLGSLFDTRFDL
;
A
#
# COMPACT_ATOMS: atom_id res chain seq x y z
N MET A 1 0.43 25.51 17.60
CA MET A 1 1.83 25.07 17.88
C MET A 1 1.94 23.75 18.67
N ARG A 2 1.51 23.66 19.96
CA ARG A 2 1.71 22.43 20.77
C ARG A 2 0.87 21.22 20.28
N ARG A 3 -0.35 21.45 19.81
CA ARG A 3 -1.25 20.43 19.21
C ARG A 3 -0.75 19.88 17.87
N ASP A 4 -0.09 20.72 17.08
CA ASP A 4 0.43 20.35 15.77
C ASP A 4 1.67 19.47 15.92
N ARG A 5 2.57 19.84 16.84
CA ARG A 5 3.78 19.10 17.15
C ARG A 5 3.48 17.65 17.59
N GLY A 6 2.46 17.46 18.43
CA GLY A 6 2.03 16.11 18.85
C GLY A 6 1.35 15.27 17.77
N THR A 7 0.87 15.88 16.69
CA THR A 7 0.31 15.14 15.54
C THR A 7 1.43 14.70 14.62
N TRP A 8 2.41 15.56 14.35
CA TRP A 8 3.57 15.21 13.53
C TRP A 8 4.43 14.11 14.15
N THR A 9 4.58 14.09 15.48
CA THR A 9 5.26 12.98 16.16
C THR A 9 4.51 11.65 15.99
N ALA A 10 3.18 11.67 16.06
CA ALA A 10 2.36 10.48 15.85
C ALA A 10 2.43 9.98 14.41
N VAL A 11 2.43 10.90 13.42
CA VAL A 11 2.61 10.56 12.00
C VAL A 11 3.99 9.96 11.76
N ALA A 12 5.06 10.57 12.29
CA ALA A 12 6.42 10.05 12.15
C ALA A 12 6.57 8.66 12.79
N ALA A 13 6.03 8.48 14.00
CA ALA A 13 6.05 7.18 14.68
C ALA A 13 5.29 6.11 13.88
N ALA A 14 4.11 6.44 13.34
CA ALA A 14 3.33 5.54 12.50
C ALA A 14 4.04 5.20 11.19
N ALA A 15 4.71 6.16 10.55
CA ALA A 15 5.45 5.93 9.31
C ALA A 15 6.69 5.04 9.53
N VAL A 16 7.43 5.26 10.63
CA VAL A 16 8.54 4.38 11.02
C VAL A 16 8.02 2.97 11.31
N LEU A 17 6.92 2.87 12.06
CA LEU A 17 6.29 1.58 12.37
C LEU A 17 5.81 0.86 11.11
N LEU A 18 5.19 1.58 10.16
CA LEU A 18 4.82 1.05 8.84
C LEU A 18 6.03 0.48 8.11
N GLY A 19 7.15 1.22 8.05
CA GLY A 19 8.37 0.75 7.41
C GLY A 19 8.94 -0.51 8.06
N ILE A 20 8.96 -0.58 9.40
CA ILE A 20 9.41 -1.76 10.16
C ILE A 20 8.48 -2.95 9.92
N SER A 21 7.17 -2.74 10.04
CA SER A 21 6.16 -3.78 9.83
C SER A 21 6.19 -4.31 8.40
N PHE A 22 6.32 -3.43 7.41
CA PHE A 22 6.42 -3.81 6.00
C PHE A 22 7.72 -4.57 5.70
N TYR A 23 8.85 -4.13 6.26
CA TYR A 23 10.10 -4.87 6.14
C TYR A 23 10.02 -6.27 6.76
N ALA A 24 9.45 -6.37 7.96
CA ALA A 24 9.26 -7.66 8.65
C ALA A 24 8.37 -8.59 7.82
N LEU A 25 7.28 -8.06 7.27
CA LEU A 25 6.37 -8.76 6.39
C LEU A 25 7.14 -9.37 5.19
N MET A 26 7.80 -8.54 4.39
CA MET A 26 8.50 -8.98 3.17
C MET A 26 9.66 -9.94 3.44
N ARG A 27 10.36 -9.79 4.56
CA ARG A 27 11.57 -10.59 4.83
C ARG A 27 11.28 -11.92 5.51
N TRP A 28 10.24 -11.98 6.33
CA TRP A 28 10.01 -13.09 7.24
C TRP A 28 8.65 -13.76 7.06
N LEU A 29 7.57 -13.00 6.87
CA LEU A 29 6.20 -13.57 6.93
C LEU A 29 5.69 -14.06 5.57
N GLU A 30 6.12 -13.47 4.46
CA GLU A 30 5.57 -13.77 3.12
C GLU A 30 6.10 -15.02 2.41
N ARG A 31 7.01 -15.76 3.04
CA ARG A 31 7.67 -16.89 2.36
C ARG A 31 6.66 -17.99 2.02
N GLY A 32 6.41 -18.18 0.71
CA GLY A 32 5.54 -19.23 0.18
C GLY A 32 4.04 -18.92 0.22
N GLN A 33 3.64 -17.66 0.42
CA GLN A 33 2.23 -17.25 0.46
C GLN A 33 1.64 -17.07 -0.95
N LEU A 34 0.30 -17.21 -1.04
CA LEU A 34 -0.45 -16.97 -2.28
C LEU A 34 -0.34 -15.50 -2.70
N SER A 35 0.03 -15.27 -3.96
CA SER A 35 0.28 -13.94 -4.53
C SER A 35 -0.40 -13.79 -5.88
N ASP A 36 -1.04 -12.63 -6.11
CA ASP A 36 -1.61 -12.26 -7.42
C ASP A 36 -0.60 -11.52 -8.31
N VAL A 37 0.60 -11.26 -7.79
CA VAL A 37 1.67 -10.57 -8.54
C VAL A 37 1.91 -11.19 -9.92
N PRO A 38 1.93 -12.53 -10.11
CA PRO A 38 2.07 -13.12 -11.45
C PRO A 38 0.95 -12.72 -12.42
N VAL A 39 -0.29 -12.57 -11.95
CA VAL A 39 -1.43 -12.11 -12.76
C VAL A 39 -1.21 -10.67 -13.19
N TYR A 40 -0.75 -9.81 -12.28
CA TYR A 40 -0.48 -8.41 -12.60
C TYR A 40 0.67 -8.25 -13.59
N VAL A 41 1.74 -9.06 -13.44
CA VAL A 41 2.84 -9.15 -14.42
C VAL A 41 2.31 -9.53 -15.80
N HIS A 42 1.41 -10.52 -15.87
CA HIS A 42 0.80 -10.94 -17.12
C HIS A 42 0.01 -9.81 -17.78
N TYR A 43 -0.87 -9.13 -17.04
CA TYR A 43 -1.64 -8.00 -17.55
C TYR A 43 -0.74 -6.85 -18.02
N ALA A 44 0.28 -6.49 -17.24
CA ALA A 44 1.22 -5.46 -17.64
C ALA A 44 2.00 -5.84 -18.91
N GLY A 45 2.35 -7.11 -19.07
CA GLY A 45 2.98 -7.63 -20.28
C GLY A 45 2.09 -7.48 -21.52
N LEU A 46 0.81 -7.86 -21.42
CA LEU A 46 -0.17 -7.70 -22.50
C LEU A 46 -0.32 -6.23 -22.92
N VAL A 47 -0.48 -5.33 -21.94
CA VAL A 47 -0.65 -3.89 -22.22
C VAL A 47 0.62 -3.29 -22.83
N ARG A 48 1.81 -3.68 -22.34
CA ARG A 48 3.08 -3.27 -22.96
C ARG A 48 3.26 -3.81 -24.38
N GLY A 49 2.63 -4.94 -24.70
CA GLY A 49 2.53 -5.49 -26.05
C GLY A 49 1.49 -4.80 -26.95
N GLY A 50 0.77 -3.79 -26.45
CA GLY A 50 -0.24 -3.04 -27.19
C GLY A 50 -1.67 -3.54 -27.06
N ALA A 51 -1.92 -4.57 -26.24
CA ALA A 51 -3.27 -5.06 -25.98
C ALA A 51 -4.05 -4.09 -25.08
N VAL A 52 -5.34 -3.92 -25.34
CA VAL A 52 -6.24 -3.04 -24.59
C VAL A 52 -7.10 -3.89 -23.64
N PRO A 53 -7.06 -3.62 -22.31
CA PRO A 53 -7.90 -4.31 -21.34
C PRO A 53 -9.39 -4.24 -21.70
N TYR A 54 -10.15 -5.30 -21.41
CA TYR A 54 -11.57 -5.47 -21.73
C TYR A 54 -11.93 -5.58 -23.22
N ARG A 55 -11.05 -5.14 -24.13
CA ARG A 55 -11.23 -5.28 -25.58
C ARG A 55 -10.51 -6.51 -26.13
N ASP A 56 -9.23 -6.62 -25.83
CA ASP A 56 -8.34 -7.63 -26.42
C ASP A 56 -8.11 -8.82 -25.49
N PHE A 57 -8.34 -8.64 -24.19
CA PHE A 57 -8.28 -9.69 -23.18
C PHE A 57 -9.20 -9.40 -21.99
N ARG A 58 -9.60 -10.46 -21.29
CA ARG A 58 -10.42 -10.34 -20.08
C ARG A 58 -9.57 -9.79 -18.94
N PHE A 59 -9.94 -8.61 -18.45
CA PHE A 59 -9.33 -7.98 -17.28
C PHE A 59 -10.33 -8.07 -16.11
N GLU A 60 -9.86 -8.58 -14.97
CA GLU A 60 -10.73 -8.97 -13.86
C GLU A 60 -11.01 -7.85 -12.84
N TYR A 61 -10.18 -6.82 -12.81
CA TYR A 61 -10.30 -5.70 -11.87
C TYR A 61 -11.08 -4.53 -12.47
N PRO A 62 -11.58 -3.57 -11.67
CA PRO A 62 -12.17 -2.33 -12.19
C PRO A 62 -11.15 -1.46 -12.97
N PRO A 63 -11.58 -0.57 -13.88
CA PRO A 63 -10.65 0.25 -14.68
C PRO A 63 -9.69 1.11 -13.86
N ALA A 64 -10.14 1.58 -12.70
CA ALA A 64 -9.33 2.38 -11.78
C ALA A 64 -8.15 1.61 -11.17
N ALA A 65 -8.11 0.28 -11.29
CA ALA A 65 -6.99 -0.55 -10.87
C ALA A 65 -5.78 -0.44 -11.83
N LEU A 66 -6.02 -0.13 -13.10
CA LEU A 66 -5.00 -0.13 -14.15
C LEU A 66 -3.74 0.69 -13.80
N PRO A 67 -3.82 1.92 -13.27
CA PRO A 67 -2.62 2.66 -12.88
C PRO A 67 -1.76 1.89 -11.87
N ALA A 68 -2.37 1.25 -10.88
CA ALA A 68 -1.64 0.53 -9.84
C ALA A 68 -1.03 -0.79 -10.34
N LEU A 69 -1.68 -1.46 -11.30
CA LEU A 69 -1.16 -2.68 -11.90
C LEU A 69 -0.16 -2.42 -13.05
N LEU A 70 -0.24 -1.28 -13.73
CA LEU A 70 0.62 -0.99 -14.89
C LEU A 70 1.88 -0.22 -14.50
N LEU A 71 1.78 0.75 -13.57
CA LEU A 71 2.90 1.59 -13.17
C LEU A 71 4.15 0.79 -12.71
N PRO A 72 4.03 -0.31 -11.93
CA PRO A 72 5.20 -1.08 -11.51
C PRO A 72 6.03 -1.64 -12.67
N ALA A 73 5.41 -1.91 -13.82
CA ALA A 73 6.10 -2.44 -14.99
C ALA A 73 6.99 -1.44 -15.71
N TYR A 74 6.93 -0.15 -15.34
CA TYR A 74 7.75 0.94 -15.89
C TYR A 74 8.83 1.44 -14.92
N MET A 75 8.89 0.88 -13.72
CA MET A 75 9.91 1.21 -12.72
C MET A 75 11.21 0.44 -12.97
N SER A 76 12.30 0.86 -12.33
CA SER A 76 13.65 0.32 -12.55
C SER A 76 13.93 -1.00 -11.80
N TRP A 77 13.06 -1.42 -10.89
CA TRP A 77 13.19 -2.67 -10.13
C TRP A 77 12.35 -3.80 -10.75
N SER A 78 12.41 -4.99 -10.14
CA SER A 78 11.47 -6.07 -10.50
C SER A 78 10.02 -5.59 -10.32
N TYR A 79 9.08 -6.17 -11.07
CA TYR A 79 7.66 -5.83 -10.93
C TYR A 79 7.19 -6.01 -9.47
N ALA A 80 7.56 -7.13 -8.84
CA ALA A 80 7.20 -7.43 -7.45
C ALA A 80 7.72 -6.35 -6.48
N THR A 81 8.99 -5.97 -6.60
CA THR A 81 9.58 -4.90 -5.78
C THR A 81 8.90 -3.57 -6.03
N SER A 82 8.63 -3.24 -7.30
CA SER A 82 8.00 -1.98 -7.70
C SER A 82 6.55 -1.89 -7.20
N PHE A 83 5.80 -2.99 -7.24
CA PHE A 83 4.45 -3.08 -6.70
C PHE A 83 4.45 -2.98 -5.17
N ALA A 84 5.35 -3.69 -4.48
CA ALA A 84 5.53 -3.56 -3.04
C ALA A 84 5.86 -2.12 -2.60
N VAL A 85 6.75 -1.43 -3.33
CA VAL A 85 7.04 -0.01 -3.10
C VAL A 85 5.77 0.83 -3.28
N LEU A 86 5.00 0.60 -4.33
CA LEU A 86 3.73 1.30 -4.54
C LEU A 86 2.75 1.07 -3.37
N MET A 87 2.57 -0.17 -2.90
CA MET A 87 1.73 -0.48 -1.75
C MET A 87 2.21 0.20 -0.47
N GLY A 88 3.52 0.21 -0.23
CA GLY A 88 4.13 0.96 0.88
C GLY A 88 3.86 2.47 0.79
N THR A 89 3.93 3.06 -0.41
CA THR A 89 3.59 4.48 -0.61
C THR A 89 2.10 4.77 -0.38
N CYS A 90 1.21 3.88 -0.79
CA CYS A 90 -0.21 3.96 -0.48
C CYS A 90 -0.45 3.90 1.03
N GLY A 91 0.22 3.00 1.75
CA GLY A 91 0.17 2.93 3.22
C GLY A 91 0.60 4.23 3.90
N ALA A 92 1.68 4.86 3.42
CA ALA A 92 2.11 6.17 3.91
C ALA A 92 1.07 7.26 3.59
N GLY A 93 0.47 7.22 2.41
CA GLY A 93 -0.67 8.06 2.02
C GLY A 93 -1.86 7.91 2.95
N CYS A 94 -2.21 6.68 3.34
CA CYS A 94 -3.26 6.38 4.31
C CYS A 94 -2.97 6.99 5.69
N ILE A 95 -1.73 6.97 6.16
CA ILE A 95 -1.33 7.64 7.42
C ILE A 95 -1.57 9.15 7.31
N ALA A 96 -1.17 9.77 6.20
CA ALA A 96 -1.36 11.21 5.99
C ALA A 96 -2.85 11.59 5.92
N ALA A 97 -3.64 10.82 5.16
CA ALA A 97 -5.07 11.00 5.01
C ALA A 97 -5.81 10.80 6.35
N ALA A 98 -5.49 9.73 7.09
CA ALA A 98 -6.06 9.46 8.40
C ALA A 98 -5.69 10.56 9.41
N ALA A 99 -4.46 11.05 9.40
CA ALA A 99 -4.05 12.17 10.26
C ALA A 99 -4.85 13.44 9.94
N SER A 100 -5.11 13.72 8.66
CA SER A 100 -5.96 14.83 8.22
C SER A 100 -7.41 14.67 8.68
N ALA A 101 -8.01 13.51 8.40
CA ALA A 101 -9.39 13.20 8.77
C ALA A 101 -9.60 13.26 10.29
N LEU A 102 -8.72 12.66 11.08
CA LEU A 102 -8.81 12.65 12.54
C LEU A 102 -8.63 14.05 13.15
N ARG A 103 -7.85 14.94 12.51
CA ARG A 103 -7.80 16.36 12.90
C ARG A 103 -9.11 17.07 12.56
N ALA A 104 -9.64 16.87 11.35
CA ALA A 104 -10.84 17.53 10.87
C ALA A 104 -12.06 17.22 11.76
N VAL A 105 -12.18 15.99 12.26
CA VAL A 105 -13.26 15.59 13.18
C VAL A 105 -12.97 15.90 14.65
N GLY A 106 -11.89 16.61 14.96
CA GLY A 106 -11.55 17.02 16.32
C GLY A 106 -11.16 15.88 17.26
N ALA A 107 -10.63 14.75 16.74
CA ALA A 107 -10.33 13.59 17.56
C ALA A 107 -9.31 13.88 18.69
N SER A 108 -9.48 13.24 19.84
CA SER A 108 -8.55 13.34 20.96
C SER A 108 -7.14 12.86 20.54
N ALA A 109 -6.10 13.34 21.25
CA ALA A 109 -4.73 12.96 20.93
C ALA A 109 -4.48 11.44 21.06
N ALA A 110 -5.15 10.79 22.02
CA ALA A 110 -5.09 9.35 22.20
C ALA A 110 -5.72 8.59 21.02
N ARG A 111 -6.93 8.98 20.58
CA ARG A 111 -7.59 8.37 19.42
C ARG A 111 -6.79 8.57 18.14
N ARG A 112 -6.19 9.75 17.95
CA ARG A 112 -5.28 10.03 16.83
C ARG A 112 -4.09 9.08 16.82
N ARG A 113 -3.36 8.98 17.94
CA ARG A 113 -2.21 8.08 18.04
C ARG A 113 -2.61 6.63 17.78
N ALA A 114 -3.67 6.16 18.43
CA ALA A 114 -4.14 4.78 18.26
C ALA A 114 -4.47 4.46 16.79
N GLY A 115 -5.22 5.35 16.11
CA GLY A 115 -5.57 5.15 14.70
C GLY A 115 -4.35 5.13 13.77
N LEU A 116 -3.40 6.05 13.97
CA LEU A 116 -2.19 6.08 13.14
C LEU A 116 -1.27 4.88 13.40
N LEU A 117 -1.10 4.48 14.66
CA LEU A 117 -0.31 3.29 15.01
C LEU A 117 -0.96 2.00 14.49
N ALA A 118 -2.30 1.91 14.49
CA ALA A 118 -3.01 0.78 13.91
C ALA A 118 -2.72 0.63 12.41
N ILE A 119 -2.70 1.74 11.66
CA ILE A 119 -2.28 1.72 10.25
C ILE A 119 -0.80 1.30 10.14
N GLY A 120 0.07 1.81 11.02
CA GLY A 120 1.49 1.44 11.02
C GLY A 120 1.75 -0.06 11.21
N VAL A 121 0.97 -0.75 12.05
CA VAL A 121 1.13 -2.20 12.30
C VAL A 121 0.43 -3.06 11.25
N SER A 122 -0.44 -2.47 10.41
CA SER A 122 -1.28 -3.21 9.46
C SER A 122 -0.55 -4.19 8.54
N PRO A 123 0.71 -3.96 8.05
CA PRO A 123 1.38 -4.96 7.22
C PRO A 123 1.57 -6.31 7.92
N VAL A 124 1.95 -6.30 9.21
CA VAL A 124 2.17 -7.55 9.97
C VAL A 124 0.84 -8.22 10.32
N VAL A 125 -0.22 -7.44 10.51
CA VAL A 125 -1.56 -7.97 10.84
C VAL A 125 -2.23 -8.58 9.62
N LEU A 126 -2.11 -7.92 8.46
CA LEU A 126 -2.75 -8.35 7.22
C LEU A 126 -1.93 -9.41 6.48
N GLY A 127 -0.61 -9.47 6.68
CA GLY A 127 0.24 -10.43 5.99
C GLY A 127 0.35 -10.11 4.50
N SER A 128 0.44 -11.15 3.67
CA SER A 128 0.58 -11.03 2.20
C SER A 128 -0.58 -10.29 1.53
N LEU A 129 -1.70 -10.12 2.24
CA LEU A 129 -2.81 -9.27 1.80
C LEU A 129 -2.38 -7.81 1.61
N PHE A 130 -1.36 -7.34 2.32
CA PHE A 130 -0.95 -5.95 2.28
C PHE A 130 -0.18 -5.58 0.99
N ASP A 131 0.59 -6.50 0.42
CA ASP A 131 1.59 -6.19 -0.61
C ASP A 131 1.41 -6.98 -1.92
N THR A 132 0.64 -8.08 -1.91
CA THR A 132 0.43 -8.94 -3.07
C THR A 132 -1.01 -8.95 -3.59
N ARG A 133 -1.93 -8.30 -2.87
CA ARG A 133 -3.36 -8.19 -3.22
C ARG A 133 -3.74 -6.73 -3.38
N PHE A 134 -4.30 -6.38 -4.53
CA PHE A 134 -4.69 -5.01 -4.83
C PHE A 134 -6.10 -4.67 -4.33
N ASP A 135 -6.98 -5.66 -4.22
CA ASP A 135 -8.43 -5.56 -4.09
C ASP A 135 -8.98 -5.69 -2.66
N LEU A 136 -8.13 -5.49 -1.65
CA LEU A 136 -8.51 -5.55 -0.24
C LEU A 136 -8.68 -4.17 0.42
#